data_AF-A0A832KHC9-F1
#
_entry.id   AF-A0A832KHC9-F1
#
_cell.length_a   1.000
_cell.length_b   1.000
_cell.length_c   1.000
_cell.angle_alpha   90.00
_cell.angle_beta   90.00
_cell.angle_gamma   90.00
#
_symmetry.space_group_name_H-M   'P 1'
#
loop_
_entity.id
_entity.type
_entity.pdbx_description
1 polymer ?
#
loop_
_entity_poly.entity_id
_entity_poly.type
_entity_poly.pdbx_seq_one_letter_code
_entity_poly.pdbx_strand_id
1 'polypeptide(L)'
;MKEEEKIGKKEKTEEKPKDKKKLTFNRIHIAMLSVSATVLVFILAFSCYGCSYQPVTPPSPEEAKVTLDTLYNTTWVLDDTMGVPTLSELGNQAVERFVIDEKRVDSEETNTTMYLKDSPPLRIELLYKEGYGFTIKSGSKTFAVKILYSASKDGKSETLTMIGNESKTHCYYLKK
;
A
#
# COMPACT_ATOMS: atom_id res chain seq x y z
N MET A 1 46.70 45.42 -75.26
CA MET A 1 48.00 45.36 -74.57
C MET A 1 47.71 45.47 -73.08
N LYS A 2 48.25 44.53 -72.26
CA LYS A 2 48.17 44.40 -70.79
C LYS A 2 46.85 43.86 -70.21
N GLU A 3 46.82 42.58 -69.79
CA GLU A 3 47.18 41.96 -68.48
C GLU A 3 45.89 41.78 -67.65
N GLU A 4 45.40 40.55 -67.45
CA GLU A 4 45.52 39.71 -66.22
C GLU A 4 45.09 40.49 -64.95
N GLU A 5 44.18 40.03 -64.09
CA GLU A 5 44.17 38.76 -63.36
C GLU A 5 42.83 38.54 -62.59
N LYS A 6 42.62 37.31 -62.11
CA LYS A 6 41.54 36.74 -61.27
C LYS A 6 41.24 37.59 -60.00
N ILE A 7 40.12 37.49 -59.27
CA ILE A 7 39.64 36.41 -58.38
C ILE A 7 38.27 36.87 -57.83
N GLY A 8 37.23 36.04 -57.81
CA GLY A 8 36.59 35.72 -56.52
C GLY A 8 35.07 35.93 -56.48
N LYS A 9 34.35 34.83 -56.26
CA LYS A 9 32.90 34.64 -56.24
C LYS A 9 32.23 35.17 -54.96
N LYS A 10 30.91 35.45 -55.10
CA LYS A 10 29.79 35.23 -54.15
C LYS A 10 29.73 36.18 -52.93
N GLU A 11 28.56 36.56 -52.40
CA GLU A 11 27.17 36.18 -52.63
C GLU A 11 26.27 37.29 -52.06
N LYS A 12 25.06 37.42 -52.62
CA LYS A 12 23.93 38.18 -52.09
C LYS A 12 23.75 37.96 -50.59
N THR A 13 23.48 39.01 -49.81
CA THR A 13 22.66 38.90 -48.61
C THR A 13 22.05 40.26 -48.29
N GLU A 14 20.74 40.40 -48.50
CA GLU A 14 19.85 41.12 -47.59
C GLU A 14 18.41 40.78 -47.96
N GLU A 15 17.83 39.82 -47.24
CA GLU A 15 16.37 39.72 -47.13
C GLU A 15 16.00 39.21 -45.72
N LYS A 16 14.81 39.63 -45.32
CA LYS A 16 14.28 39.88 -43.97
C LYS A 16 13.82 38.59 -43.23
N PRO A 17 13.28 38.70 -41.99
CA PRO A 17 13.64 37.85 -40.86
C PRO A 17 12.98 36.47 -40.82
N LYS A 18 13.65 35.57 -40.08
CA LYS A 18 13.29 34.21 -39.71
C LYS A 18 11.81 34.07 -39.33
N ASP A 19 11.12 33.27 -40.15
CA ASP A 19 9.81 32.69 -39.90
C ASP A 19 9.83 31.89 -38.59
N LYS A 20 9.20 32.42 -37.54
CA LYS A 20 8.90 31.65 -36.32
C LYS A 20 7.73 30.73 -36.67
N LYS A 21 8.02 29.46 -36.99
CA LYS A 21 7.00 28.41 -37.06
C LYS A 21 6.23 28.39 -35.74
N LYS A 22 5.06 29.04 -35.69
CA LYS A 22 4.05 28.80 -34.66
C LYS A 22 3.62 27.35 -34.81
N LEU A 23 3.96 26.52 -33.82
CA LEU A 23 3.37 25.19 -33.64
C LEU A 23 1.87 25.39 -33.48
N THR A 24 1.12 25.27 -34.57
CA THR A 24 -0.33 25.21 -34.55
C THR A 24 -0.74 23.84 -34.02
N PHE A 25 -0.78 23.73 -32.69
CA PHE A 25 -1.36 22.57 -32.01
C PHE A 25 -2.84 22.48 -32.40
N ASN A 26 -3.16 21.55 -33.30
CA ASN A 26 -4.52 21.22 -33.67
C ASN A 26 -5.29 20.75 -32.42
N ARG A 27 -6.59 21.06 -32.30
CA ARG A 27 -7.43 20.72 -31.14
C ARG A 27 -7.35 19.23 -30.75
N ILE A 28 -7.10 18.37 -31.75
CA ILE A 28 -6.88 16.93 -31.59
C ILE A 28 -5.60 16.63 -30.80
N HIS A 29 -4.51 17.35 -31.05
CA HIS A 29 -3.26 17.17 -30.28
C HIS A 29 -3.37 17.72 -28.86
N ILE A 30 -4.13 18.79 -28.65
CA ILE A 30 -4.41 19.32 -27.30
C ILE A 30 -5.29 18.34 -26.50
N ALA A 31 -6.32 17.78 -27.12
CA ALA A 31 -7.16 16.75 -26.50
C ALA A 31 -6.34 15.49 -26.17
N MET A 32 -5.46 15.05 -27.07
CA MET A 32 -4.60 13.89 -26.85
C MET A 32 -3.60 14.12 -25.70
N LEU A 33 -3.03 15.32 -25.59
CA LEU A 33 -2.16 15.73 -24.47
C LEU A 33 -2.91 15.84 -23.15
N SER A 34 -4.16 16.31 -23.18
CA SER A 34 -5.00 16.40 -21.99
C SER A 34 -5.37 15.01 -21.45
N VAL A 35 -5.72 14.07 -22.32
CA VAL A 35 -6.06 12.70 -21.91
C VAL A 35 -4.81 12.00 -21.36
N SER A 36 -3.65 12.11 -22.03
CA SER A 36 -2.43 11.48 -21.54
C SER A 36 -1.93 12.08 -20.22
N ALA A 37 -2.03 13.40 -20.03
CA ALA A 37 -1.73 14.04 -18.77
C ALA A 37 -2.67 13.58 -17.65
N THR A 38 -3.97 13.45 -17.94
CA THR A 38 -4.96 13.00 -16.95
C THR A 38 -4.69 11.55 -16.53
N VAL A 39 -4.42 10.66 -17.49
CA VAL A 39 -4.05 9.25 -17.22
C VAL A 39 -2.77 9.17 -16.38
N LEU A 40 -1.76 9.99 -16.68
CA LEU A 40 -0.52 10.04 -15.90
C LEU A 40 -0.75 10.51 -14.46
N VAL A 41 -1.61 11.52 -14.25
CA VAL A 41 -1.97 11.99 -12.90
C VAL A 41 -2.71 10.89 -12.12
N PHE A 42 -3.62 10.15 -12.76
CA PHE A 42 -4.27 9.01 -12.12
C PHE A 42 -3.28 7.90 -11.77
N ILE A 43 -2.38 7.52 -12.68
CA ILE A 43 -1.36 6.51 -12.40
C ILE A 43 -0.44 6.98 -11.27
N LEU A 44 -0.04 8.25 -11.24
CA LEU A 44 0.78 8.83 -10.16
C LEU A 44 0.06 8.82 -8.81
N ALA A 45 -1.22 9.20 -8.78
CA ALA A 45 -2.03 9.15 -7.56
C ALA A 45 -2.17 7.72 -7.03
N PHE A 46 -2.41 6.72 -7.89
CA PHE A 46 -2.58 5.33 -7.48
C PHE A 46 -1.25 4.57 -7.25
N SER A 47 -0.15 5.01 -7.83
CA SER A 47 1.17 4.36 -7.65
C SER A 47 1.80 4.65 -6.29
N CYS A 48 1.46 5.75 -5.62
CA CYS A 48 1.89 6.01 -4.25
C CYS A 48 1.21 5.08 -3.22
N TYR A 49 0.01 4.58 -3.50
CA TYR A 49 -0.69 3.66 -2.59
C TYR A 49 -0.17 2.22 -2.69
N GLY A 50 0.34 1.82 -3.87
CA GLY A 50 0.96 0.51 -4.06
C GLY A 50 2.30 0.32 -3.35
N CYS A 51 2.95 1.40 -2.91
CA CYS A 51 4.24 1.35 -2.21
C CYS A 51 4.12 1.20 -0.68
N SER A 52 2.95 1.46 -0.09
CA SER A 52 2.76 1.34 1.37
C SER A 52 2.35 -0.07 1.80
N TYR A 53 1.95 -0.93 0.87
CA TYR A 53 1.53 -2.30 1.15
C TYR A 53 2.54 -3.25 0.52
N GLN A 54 3.72 -3.32 1.12
CA GLN A 54 4.69 -4.35 0.77
C GLN A 54 4.04 -5.73 0.94
N PRO A 55 4.35 -6.72 0.08
CA PRO A 55 3.90 -8.08 0.27
C PRO A 55 4.41 -8.54 1.64
N VAL A 56 3.50 -8.73 2.57
CA VAL A 56 3.86 -9.08 3.94
C VAL A 56 4.24 -10.56 3.94
N THR A 57 5.53 -10.83 3.93
CA THR A 57 6.06 -12.17 4.08
C THR A 57 5.72 -12.67 5.48
N PRO A 58 5.27 -13.93 5.63
CA PRO A 58 5.10 -14.54 6.94
C PRO A 58 6.41 -14.44 7.74
N PRO A 59 6.37 -14.08 9.03
CA PRO A 59 7.57 -14.02 9.86
C PRO A 59 8.19 -15.41 10.02
N SER A 60 9.51 -15.47 10.24
CA SER A 60 10.17 -16.69 10.74
C SER A 60 9.70 -17.02 12.18
N PRO A 61 9.94 -18.23 12.71
CA PRO A 61 9.60 -18.56 14.10
C PRO A 61 10.25 -17.61 15.13
N GLU A 62 11.49 -17.20 14.91
CA GLU A 62 12.20 -16.25 15.78
C GLU A 62 11.57 -14.85 15.69
N GLU A 63 11.25 -14.41 14.47
CA GLU A 63 10.56 -13.13 14.22
C GLU A 63 9.14 -13.14 14.79
N ALA A 64 8.46 -14.29 14.80
CA ALA A 64 7.13 -14.44 15.36
C ALA A 64 7.14 -14.19 16.87
N LYS A 65 8.15 -14.71 17.59
CA LYS A 65 8.30 -14.44 19.02
C LYS A 65 8.52 -12.95 19.31
N VAL A 66 9.40 -12.30 18.56
CA VAL A 66 9.64 -10.85 18.66
C VAL A 66 8.39 -10.04 18.29
N THR A 67 7.65 -10.51 17.29
CA THR A 67 6.38 -9.90 16.88
C THR A 67 5.34 -9.99 17.99
N LEU A 68 5.16 -11.17 18.60
CA LEU A 68 4.24 -11.34 19.75
C LEU A 68 4.66 -10.46 20.94
N ASP A 69 5.96 -10.33 21.19
CA ASP A 69 6.49 -9.40 22.20
C ASP A 69 6.17 -7.93 21.88
N THR A 70 6.24 -7.54 20.61
CA THR A 70 5.94 -6.18 20.16
C THR A 70 4.43 -5.89 20.21
N LEU A 71 3.62 -6.90 19.91
CA LEU A 71 2.16 -6.84 19.95
C LEU A 71 1.61 -6.85 21.38
N TYR A 72 2.37 -7.30 22.37
CA TYR A 72 1.91 -7.37 23.75
C TYR A 72 1.58 -5.97 24.31
N ASN A 73 0.45 -5.87 25.03
CA ASN A 73 -0.04 -4.65 25.65
C ASN A 73 -0.24 -3.50 24.63
N THR A 74 -0.72 -3.85 23.44
CA THR A 74 -1.01 -2.87 22.38
C THR A 74 -2.47 -2.91 21.96
N THR A 75 -2.95 -1.77 21.46
CA THR A 75 -4.27 -1.65 20.86
C THR A 75 -4.13 -1.29 19.40
N TRP A 76 -4.88 -1.99 18.55
CA TRP A 76 -4.87 -1.81 17.10
C TRP A 76 -6.26 -1.44 16.64
N VAL A 77 -6.40 -0.32 15.94
CA VAL A 77 -7.68 0.21 15.47
C VAL A 77 -7.71 0.16 13.95
N LEU A 78 -8.84 -0.24 13.39
CA LEU A 78 -9.05 -0.29 11.95
C LEU A 78 -8.78 1.09 11.32
N ASP A 79 -7.99 1.10 10.26
CA ASP A 79 -7.87 2.25 9.37
C ASP A 79 -9.12 2.30 8.49
N ASP A 80 -10.03 3.22 8.81
CA ASP A 80 -11.32 3.39 8.16
C ASP A 80 -11.27 4.38 6.97
N THR A 81 -10.08 4.87 6.60
CA THR A 81 -9.90 5.82 5.50
C THR A 81 -10.47 5.33 4.16
N MET A 82 -10.44 4.01 3.94
CA MET A 82 -10.98 3.34 2.74
C MET A 82 -12.36 2.72 2.97
N GLY A 83 -13.00 3.00 4.10
CA GLY A 83 -14.24 2.39 4.56
C GLY A 83 -14.01 1.23 5.52
N VAL A 84 -15.12 0.66 6.01
CA VAL A 84 -15.11 -0.39 7.03
C VAL A 84 -15.40 -1.74 6.37
N PRO A 85 -14.37 -2.53 6.02
CA PRO A 85 -14.55 -3.83 5.37
C PRO A 85 -15.17 -4.87 6.30
N THR A 86 -16.02 -5.72 5.73
CA THR A 86 -16.58 -6.91 6.39
C THR A 86 -15.93 -8.18 5.87
N LEU A 87 -15.78 -9.19 6.73
CA LEU A 87 -15.16 -10.48 6.38
C LEU A 87 -16.21 -11.61 6.38
N SER A 88 -16.29 -12.37 5.29
CA SER A 88 -17.22 -13.51 5.18
C SER A 88 -16.89 -14.60 6.20
N GLU A 89 -15.61 -14.77 6.51
CA GLU A 89 -15.07 -15.70 7.50
C GLU A 89 -15.56 -15.39 8.92
N LEU A 90 -15.99 -14.13 9.15
CA LEU A 90 -16.55 -13.64 10.40
C LEU A 90 -18.06 -13.39 10.31
N GLY A 91 -18.74 -13.99 9.32
CA GLY A 91 -20.18 -13.83 9.14
C GLY A 91 -20.56 -12.44 8.63
N ASN A 92 -19.74 -11.86 7.75
CA ASN A 92 -19.86 -10.50 7.22
C ASN A 92 -19.85 -9.42 8.30
N GLN A 93 -19.11 -9.66 9.39
CA GLN A 93 -18.86 -8.69 10.43
C GLN A 93 -17.58 -7.90 10.14
N ALA A 94 -17.56 -6.63 10.55
CA ALA A 94 -16.37 -5.81 10.53
C ALA A 94 -15.64 -5.90 11.87
N VAL A 95 -14.32 -5.99 11.83
CA VAL A 95 -13.49 -5.93 13.04
C VAL A 95 -12.98 -4.50 13.17
N GLU A 96 -13.31 -3.86 14.28
CA GLU A 96 -12.99 -2.45 14.52
C GLU A 96 -11.67 -2.29 15.27
N ARG A 97 -11.37 -3.23 16.17
CA ARG A 97 -10.23 -3.11 17.06
C ARG A 97 -9.77 -4.46 17.60
N PHE A 98 -8.45 -4.59 17.79
CA PHE A 98 -7.84 -5.62 18.62
C PHE A 98 -7.19 -5.01 19.86
N VAL A 99 -7.34 -5.66 21.00
CA VAL A 99 -6.61 -5.36 22.24
C VAL A 99 -5.85 -6.61 22.64
N ILE A 100 -4.54 -6.56 22.62
CA ILE A 100 -3.65 -7.69 22.90
C ILE A 100 -3.13 -7.51 24.31
N ASP A 101 -3.76 -8.19 25.27
CA ASP A 101 -3.67 -7.90 26.70
C ASP A 101 -2.86 -8.93 27.49
N GLU A 102 -2.69 -10.15 26.99
CA GLU A 102 -2.01 -11.21 27.73
C GLU A 102 -1.09 -12.06 26.85
N LYS A 103 0.19 -12.12 27.24
CA LYS A 103 1.15 -13.06 26.69
C LYS A 103 1.12 -14.33 27.53
N ARG A 104 0.85 -15.48 26.90
CA ARG A 104 1.06 -16.76 27.57
C ARG A 104 2.56 -17.06 27.62
N VAL A 105 3.09 -17.15 28.84
CA VAL A 105 4.50 -17.50 29.09
C VAL A 105 4.78 -18.85 28.43
N ASP A 106 5.82 -18.91 27.60
CA ASP A 106 6.29 -20.11 26.87
C ASP A 106 5.37 -20.67 25.77
N SER A 107 4.42 -19.89 25.25
CA SER A 107 3.65 -20.28 24.06
C SER A 107 3.71 -19.23 22.96
N GLU A 108 3.60 -19.67 21.71
CA GLU A 108 3.43 -18.81 20.52
C GLU A 108 1.97 -18.33 20.37
N GLU A 109 1.29 -18.19 21.51
CA GLU A 109 -0.11 -17.79 21.63
C GLU A 109 -0.24 -16.53 22.48
N THR A 110 -1.12 -15.61 22.06
CA THR A 110 -1.53 -14.47 22.89
C THR A 110 -3.03 -14.43 23.00
N ASN A 111 -3.54 -14.13 24.21
CA ASN A 111 -4.95 -13.80 24.34
C ASN A 111 -5.14 -12.38 23.82
N THR A 112 -6.22 -12.20 23.07
CA THR A 112 -6.55 -10.94 22.43
C THR A 112 -8.06 -10.76 22.50
N THR A 113 -8.50 -9.54 22.78
CA THR A 113 -9.91 -9.19 22.67
C THR A 113 -10.15 -8.52 21.31
N MET A 114 -10.99 -9.14 20.49
CA MET A 114 -11.42 -8.62 19.19
C MET A 114 -12.78 -7.94 19.33
N TYR A 115 -12.85 -6.68 18.90
CA TYR A 115 -14.07 -5.89 18.88
C TYR A 115 -14.65 -5.91 17.48
N LEU A 116 -15.87 -6.46 17.39
CA LEU A 116 -16.64 -6.53 16.17
C LEU A 116 -17.67 -5.41 16.18
N LYS A 117 -17.96 -4.86 15.00
CA LYS A 117 -19.00 -3.86 14.83
C LYS A 117 -20.36 -4.44 15.23
N ASP A 118 -21.14 -3.70 16.01
CA ASP A 118 -22.49 -4.06 16.44
C ASP A 118 -22.61 -5.43 17.16
N SER A 119 -21.50 -5.95 17.69
CA SER A 119 -21.43 -7.27 18.33
C SER A 119 -20.65 -7.22 19.64
N PRO A 120 -20.93 -8.13 20.60
CA PRO A 120 -20.13 -8.24 21.82
C PRO A 120 -18.65 -8.53 21.51
N PRO A 121 -17.70 -8.02 22.31
CA PRO A 121 -16.29 -8.34 22.15
C PRO A 121 -16.03 -9.85 22.27
N LEU A 122 -15.18 -10.37 21.38
CA LEU A 122 -14.82 -11.78 21.36
C LEU A 122 -13.41 -11.96 21.93
N ARG A 123 -13.26 -12.85 22.92
CA ARG A 123 -11.94 -13.33 23.33
C ARG A 123 -11.43 -14.34 22.31
N ILE A 124 -10.26 -14.05 21.77
CA ILE A 124 -9.59 -14.84 20.76
C ILE A 124 -8.14 -15.13 21.19
N GLU A 125 -7.56 -16.14 20.58
CA GLU A 125 -6.15 -16.49 20.66
C GLU A 125 -5.52 -16.18 19.29
N LEU A 126 -4.43 -15.44 19.28
CA LEU A 126 -3.56 -15.34 18.09
C LEU A 126 -2.55 -16.49 18.16
N LEU A 127 -2.59 -17.39 17.18
CA LEU A 127 -1.71 -18.54 17.08
C LEU A 127 -0.78 -18.37 15.89
N TYR A 128 0.54 -18.43 16.12
CA TYR A 128 1.50 -18.47 15.03
C TYR A 128 1.45 -19.80 14.27
N LYS A 129 1.60 -19.72 12.94
CA LYS A 129 1.78 -20.86 12.04
C LYS A 129 2.89 -20.53 11.05
N GLU A 130 3.93 -21.36 11.06
CA GLU A 130 5.08 -21.22 10.16
C GLU A 130 4.65 -21.16 8.68
N GLY A 131 5.22 -20.21 7.94
CA GLY A 131 4.89 -19.98 6.52
C GLY A 131 3.49 -19.41 6.26
N TYR A 132 2.67 -19.21 7.30
CA TYR A 132 1.32 -18.66 7.17
C TYR A 132 1.18 -17.31 7.88
N GLY A 133 1.80 -17.11 9.04
CA GLY A 133 1.66 -15.93 9.89
C GLY A 133 0.83 -16.24 11.13
N PHE A 134 0.03 -15.29 11.63
CA PHE A 134 -0.86 -15.54 12.76
C PHE A 134 -2.27 -15.90 12.28
N THR A 135 -2.94 -16.81 12.98
CA THR A 135 -4.34 -17.12 12.76
C THR A 135 -5.14 -16.83 14.02
N ILE A 136 -6.46 -16.64 13.87
CA ILE A 136 -7.36 -16.38 14.98
C ILE A 136 -8.05 -17.68 15.38
N LYS A 137 -8.03 -17.98 16.68
CA LYS A 137 -8.76 -19.09 17.29
C LYS A 137 -9.67 -18.59 18.41
N SER A 138 -10.85 -19.16 18.55
CA SER A 138 -11.79 -18.89 19.64
C SER A 138 -12.36 -20.21 20.13
N GLY A 139 -11.91 -20.70 21.28
CA GLY A 139 -12.26 -22.03 21.77
C GLY A 139 -11.82 -23.12 20.76
N SER A 140 -12.76 -23.91 20.25
CA SER A 140 -12.50 -24.94 19.24
C SER A 140 -12.56 -24.44 17.79
N LYS A 141 -13.00 -23.19 17.56
CA LYS A 141 -13.15 -22.63 16.22
C LYS A 141 -11.87 -21.91 15.80
N THR A 142 -11.32 -22.28 14.64
CA THR A 142 -10.27 -21.50 13.96
C THR A 142 -10.91 -20.72 12.82
N PHE A 143 -10.59 -19.44 12.71
CA PHE A 143 -11.06 -18.60 11.62
C PHE A 143 -10.06 -18.64 10.47
N ALA A 144 -10.58 -18.70 9.24
CA ALA A 144 -9.77 -18.73 8.02
C ALA A 144 -9.23 -17.34 7.66
N VAL A 145 -8.57 -16.69 8.62
CA VAL A 145 -7.93 -15.38 8.46
C VAL A 145 -6.45 -15.48 8.79
N LYS A 146 -5.68 -14.64 8.12
CA LYS A 146 -4.26 -14.45 8.33
C LYS A 146 -4.02 -13.07 8.93
N ILE A 147 -3.24 -12.99 9.99
CA ILE A 147 -2.78 -11.74 10.58
C ILE A 147 -1.27 -11.63 10.39
N LEU A 148 -0.84 -10.46 9.93
CA LEU A 148 0.55 -10.15 9.68
C LEU A 148 0.89 -8.80 10.28
N TYR A 149 2.04 -8.73 10.94
CA TYR A 149 2.59 -7.50 11.48
C TYR A 149 3.69 -6.98 10.56
N SER A 150 3.76 -5.67 10.38
CA SER A 150 4.83 -5.00 9.66
C SER A 150 5.15 -3.67 10.32
N ALA A 151 6.43 -3.31 10.34
CA ALA A 151 6.89 -1.99 10.76
C ALA A 151 7.68 -1.34 9.62
N SER A 152 7.59 -0.02 9.51
CA SER A 152 8.42 0.75 8.60
C SER A 152 9.89 0.66 8.97
N LYS A 153 10.78 0.86 8.00
CA LYS A 153 12.25 0.83 8.24
C LYS A 153 12.72 1.85 9.26
N ASP A 154 11.99 2.95 9.43
CA ASP A 154 12.29 3.98 10.43
C ASP A 154 11.61 3.72 11.78
N GLY A 155 10.85 2.62 11.92
CA GLY A 155 10.16 2.21 13.14
C GLY A 155 9.01 3.13 13.58
N LYS A 156 8.62 4.10 12.74
CA LYS A 156 7.63 5.12 13.10
C LYS A 156 6.20 4.72 12.81
N SER A 157 5.98 3.82 11.86
CA SER A 157 4.66 3.30 11.55
C SER A 157 4.67 1.79 11.68
N GLU A 158 3.75 1.28 12.50
CA GLU A 158 3.48 -0.13 12.63
C GLU A 158 2.08 -0.39 12.11
N THR A 159 1.92 -1.47 11.36
CA THR A 159 0.65 -1.88 10.76
C THR A 159 0.41 -3.35 11.05
N LEU A 160 -0.75 -3.65 11.59
CA LEU A 160 -1.28 -5.01 11.67
C LEU A 160 -2.25 -5.20 10.51
N THR A 161 -2.05 -6.22 9.69
CA THR A 161 -2.90 -6.52 8.53
C THR A 161 -3.61 -7.83 8.75
N MET A 162 -4.95 -7.81 8.72
CA MET A 162 -5.76 -9.01 8.67
C MET A 162 -6.22 -9.27 7.24
N ILE A 163 -6.06 -10.50 6.77
CA ILE A 163 -6.39 -10.93 5.41
C ILE A 163 -7.37 -12.10 5.50
N GLY A 164 -8.56 -11.95 4.91
CA GLY A 164 -9.51 -13.03 4.72
C GLY A 164 -9.01 -14.03 3.68
N ASN A 165 -8.94 -15.32 4.02
CA ASN A 165 -8.50 -16.32 3.05
C ASN A 165 -9.50 -16.52 1.92
N GLU A 166 -10.79 -16.42 2.22
CA GLU A 166 -11.89 -16.68 1.29
C GLU A 166 -12.23 -15.39 0.55
N SER A 167 -12.46 -14.31 1.30
CA SER A 167 -12.87 -13.03 0.71
C SER A 167 -11.73 -12.28 0.01
N LYS A 168 -10.48 -12.63 0.34
CA LYS A 168 -9.27 -11.87 -0.05
C LYS A 168 -9.33 -10.41 0.38
N THR A 169 -10.13 -10.09 1.38
CA THR A 169 -10.23 -8.73 1.93
C THR A 169 -9.03 -8.45 2.82
N HIS A 170 -8.42 -7.29 2.63
CA HIS A 170 -7.33 -6.80 3.46
C HIS A 170 -7.88 -5.71 4.39
N CYS A 171 -7.72 -5.90 5.68
CA CYS A 171 -8.07 -4.94 6.71
C CYS A 171 -6.78 -4.48 7.39
N TYR A 172 -6.53 -3.17 7.39
CA TYR A 172 -5.33 -2.58 7.96
C TYR A 172 -5.66 -1.95 9.31
N TYR A 173 -4.82 -2.18 10.30
CA TYR A 173 -4.99 -1.65 11.65
C TYR A 173 -3.72 -0.90 12.05
N LEU A 174 -3.93 0.25 12.68
CA LEU A 174 -2.89 1.14 13.15
C LEU A 174 -2.82 1.07 14.68
N LYS A 175 -1.60 1.14 15.20
CA LYS A 175 -1.34 1.15 16.63
C LYS A 175 -1.83 2.45 17.28
N LYS A 176 -2.46 2.34 18.44
CA LYS A 176 -2.89 3.46 19.28
C LYS A 176 -2.21 3.48 20.64
#